data_AF-A0AAU0H6V3-F1
#
_entry.id   AF-A0AAU0H6V3-F1
#
_cell.length_a   1.000
_cell.length_b   1.000
_cell.length_c   1.000
_cell.angle_alpha   90.00
_cell.angle_beta   90.00
_cell.angle_gamma   90.00
#
_symmetry.space_group_name_H-M   'P 1'
#
loop_
_entity.id
_entity.type
_entity.pdbx_description
1 polymer ?
#
loop_
_entity_poly.entity_id
_entity_poly.type
_entity_poly.pdbx_seq_one_letter_code
_entity_poly.pdbx_strand_id
1 'polypeptide(L)'
;MKFKIHYLFLITVFVCHSVTASVTNAEFVPCKELAVAVLTQCLDGNKSQCWEESEAQYHSCRDKVTRRHGHISERVDAEKKTVDSKTKTEKS
;
A
#
# COMPACT_ATOMS: atom_id res chain seq x y z
N MET A 1 34.95 -36.38 -1.85
CA MET A 1 33.72 -35.72 -2.35
C MET A 1 32.93 -34.99 -1.24
N LYS A 2 33.57 -34.37 -0.24
CA LYS A 2 32.87 -33.70 0.89
C LYS A 2 32.79 -32.16 0.74
N PHE A 3 33.74 -31.55 0.01
CA PHE A 3 33.77 -30.12 -0.26
C PHE A 3 32.64 -29.62 -1.19
N LYS A 4 32.14 -30.48 -2.09
CA LYS A 4 31.10 -30.15 -3.06
C LYS A 4 29.72 -29.94 -2.40
N ILE A 5 29.46 -30.61 -1.29
CA ILE A 5 28.19 -30.56 -0.55
C ILE A 5 28.10 -29.27 0.28
N HIS A 6 29.20 -28.84 0.90
CA HIS A 6 29.24 -27.57 1.62
C HIS A 6 29.05 -26.35 0.70
N TYR A 7 29.60 -26.40 -0.51
CA TYR A 7 29.45 -25.31 -1.48
C TYR A 7 28.00 -25.19 -1.98
N LEU A 8 27.32 -26.32 -2.18
CA LEU A 8 25.89 -26.34 -2.53
C LEU A 8 25.00 -25.78 -1.41
N PHE A 9 25.35 -26.03 -0.14
CA PHE A 9 24.60 -25.52 1.01
C PHE A 9 24.75 -24.01 1.21
N LEU A 10 25.89 -23.43 0.84
CA LEU A 10 26.11 -21.99 0.92
C LEU A 10 25.37 -21.22 -0.20
N ILE A 11 25.22 -21.82 -1.39
CA ILE A 11 24.51 -21.19 -2.51
C ILE A 11 23.00 -21.12 -2.24
N THR A 12 22.41 -22.13 -1.60
CA THR A 12 20.96 -22.14 -1.30
C THR A 12 20.56 -21.09 -0.25
N VAL A 13 21.43 -20.77 0.72
CA VAL A 13 21.14 -19.75 1.75
C VAL A 13 21.17 -18.32 1.18
N PHE A 14 21.97 -18.07 0.14
CA PHE A 14 22.09 -16.73 -0.45
C PHE A 14 20.85 -16.30 -1.25
N VAL A 15 20.07 -17.25 -1.79
CA VAL A 15 18.90 -16.96 -2.64
C VAL A 15 17.65 -16.55 -1.85
N CYS A 16 17.59 -16.80 -0.54
CA CYS A 16 16.42 -16.48 0.29
C CYS A 16 16.35 -15.04 0.84
N HIS A 17 17.32 -14.18 0.53
CA HIS A 17 17.36 -12.80 1.07
C HIS A 17 16.58 -11.76 0.26
N SER A 18 15.83 -12.18 -0.76
CA SER A 18 14.88 -11.30 -1.46
C SER A 18 13.63 -11.11 -0.61
N VAL A 19 13.75 -10.39 0.50
CA VAL A 19 12.63 -10.05 1.37
C VAL A 19 11.73 -9.09 0.59
N THR A 20 10.62 -9.61 0.06
CA THR A 20 9.55 -8.80 -0.49
C THR A 20 8.85 -8.09 0.66
N ALA A 21 9.31 -6.89 1.01
CA ALA A 21 8.65 -6.07 2.01
C ALA A 21 7.22 -5.79 1.57
N SER A 22 6.23 -6.33 2.29
CA SER A 22 4.82 -6.08 2.04
C SER A 22 4.46 -4.66 2.47
N VAL A 23 3.59 -4.00 1.71
CA VAL A 23 3.07 -2.67 2.08
C VAL A 23 2.39 -2.76 3.44
N THR A 24 2.76 -1.87 4.36
CA THR A 24 2.11 -1.78 5.68
C THR A 24 1.11 -0.63 5.73
N ASN A 25 0.12 -0.72 6.63
CA ASN A 25 -0.85 0.36 6.81
C ASN A 25 -0.21 1.71 7.21
N ALA A 26 0.95 1.67 7.87
CA ALA A 26 1.71 2.86 8.23
C ALA A 26 2.18 3.64 7.00
N GLU A 27 2.45 2.97 5.88
CA GLU A 27 2.93 3.61 4.64
C GLU A 27 1.83 4.39 3.91
N PHE A 28 0.57 4.19 4.29
CA PHE A 28 -0.55 4.98 3.78
C PHE A 28 -0.91 6.19 4.66
N VAL A 29 -0.30 6.36 5.83
CA VAL A 29 -0.53 7.54 6.69
C VAL A 29 -0.23 8.85 5.93
N PRO A 30 0.91 8.98 5.21
CA PRO A 30 1.17 10.18 4.42
C PRO A 30 0.14 10.44 3.32
N CYS A 31 -0.49 9.39 2.79
CA CYS A 31 -1.56 9.54 1.80
C CYS A 31 -2.83 10.13 2.42
N LYS A 32 -3.16 9.77 3.67
CA LYS A 32 -4.29 10.37 4.39
C LYS A 32 -4.02 11.84 4.70
N GLU A 33 -2.84 12.15 5.20
CA GLU A 33 -2.41 13.54 5.46
C GLU A 33 -2.47 14.39 4.18
N LEU A 34 -2.02 13.85 3.04
CA LEU A 34 -2.13 14.51 1.74
C LEU A 34 -3.60 14.78 1.36
N ALA A 35 -4.47 13.79 1.51
CA ALA A 35 -5.89 13.94 1.19
C ALA A 35 -6.55 15.04 2.04
N VAL A 36 -6.26 15.06 3.34
CA VAL A 36 -6.75 16.10 4.26
C VAL A 36 -6.21 17.47 3.85
N ALA A 37 -4.92 17.60 3.56
CA ALA A 37 -4.33 18.87 3.12
C ALA A 37 -4.97 19.40 1.83
N VAL A 38 -5.22 18.52 0.85
CA VAL A 38 -5.90 18.86 -0.41
C VAL A 38 -7.33 19.31 -0.14
N LEU A 39 -8.06 18.58 0.72
CA LEU A 39 -9.42 18.93 1.10
C LEU A 39 -9.48 20.31 1.77
N THR A 40 -8.62 20.56 2.75
CA THR A 40 -8.53 21.86 3.44
C THR A 40 -8.23 22.98 2.46
N GLN A 41 -7.21 22.81 1.61
CA GLN A 41 -6.83 23.83 0.63
C GLN A 41 -7.95 24.12 -0.39
N CYS A 42 -8.69 23.08 -0.80
CA CYS A 42 -9.79 23.24 -1.73
C CYS A 42 -10.98 23.98 -1.08
N LEU A 43 -11.31 23.63 0.17
CA LEU A 43 -12.37 24.30 0.94
C LEU A 43 -12.02 25.77 1.21
N ASP A 44 -10.77 26.07 1.58
CA ASP A 44 -10.28 27.44 1.74
C ASP A 44 -10.36 28.23 0.43
N GLY A 45 -10.14 27.56 -0.70
CA GLY A 45 -10.29 28.11 -2.04
C GLY A 45 -11.74 28.24 -2.54
N ASN A 46 -12.73 27.82 -1.72
CA ASN A 46 -14.15 27.84 -2.04
C ASN A 46 -14.49 27.19 -3.40
N LYS A 47 -13.74 26.15 -3.77
CA LYS A 47 -13.92 25.41 -5.02
C LYS A 47 -15.02 24.36 -4.88
N SER A 48 -15.62 23.97 -6.00
CA SER A 48 -16.51 22.80 -6.05
C SER A 48 -15.69 21.50 -6.15
N GLN A 49 -16.28 20.36 -5.76
CA GLN A 49 -15.70 19.01 -5.89
C GLN A 49 -14.47 18.72 -5.02
N CYS A 50 -14.29 19.43 -3.90
CA CYS A 50 -13.15 19.22 -2.99
C CYS A 50 -13.01 17.80 -2.44
N TRP A 51 -14.14 17.14 -2.18
CA TRP A 51 -14.13 15.74 -1.76
C TRP A 51 -13.55 14.83 -2.87
N GLU A 52 -14.04 14.98 -4.09
CA GLU A 52 -13.61 14.19 -5.26
C GLU A 52 -12.13 14.41 -5.57
N GLU A 53 -11.65 15.66 -5.47
CA GLU A 53 -10.23 16.00 -5.62
C GLU A 53 -9.36 15.35 -4.53
N SER A 54 -9.78 15.45 -3.26
CA SER A 54 -9.05 14.86 -2.14
C SER A 54 -9.00 13.32 -2.22
N GLU A 55 -10.09 12.70 -2.64
CA GLU A 55 -10.21 11.25 -2.81
C GLU A 55 -9.34 10.77 -3.97
N ALA A 56 -9.33 11.48 -5.10
CA ALA A 56 -8.46 11.17 -6.22
C ALA A 56 -6.96 11.24 -5.83
N GLN A 57 -6.57 12.25 -5.04
CA GLN A 57 -5.18 12.37 -4.55
C GLN A 57 -4.81 11.26 -3.57
N TYR A 58 -5.73 10.86 -2.68
CA TYR A 58 -5.53 9.72 -1.79
C TYR A 58 -5.26 8.43 -2.59
N HIS A 59 -6.12 8.12 -3.56
CA HIS A 59 -5.98 6.92 -4.39
C HIS A 59 -4.70 6.93 -5.21
N SER A 60 -4.36 8.06 -5.83
CA SER A 60 -3.11 8.22 -6.57
C SER A 60 -1.87 8.00 -5.68
N CYS A 61 -1.89 8.51 -4.45
CA CYS A 61 -0.83 8.28 -3.47
C CYS A 61 -0.74 6.81 -3.07
N ARG A 62 -1.87 6.16 -2.76
CA ARG A 62 -1.91 4.74 -2.42
C ARG A 62 -1.37 3.87 -3.55
N ASP A 63 -1.73 4.16 -4.78
CA ASP A 63 -1.23 3.42 -5.95
C ASP A 63 0.30 3.55 -6.07
N LYS A 64 0.86 4.74 -5.82
CA LYS A 64 2.32 4.94 -5.81
C LYS A 64 3.00 4.18 -4.68
N VAL A 65 2.41 4.13 -3.49
CA VAL A 65 2.91 3.30 -2.38
C VAL A 65 2.87 1.84 -2.80
N THR A 66 1.74 1.32 -3.26
CA THR A 66 1.59 -0.08 -3.68
C THR A 66 2.56 -0.47 -4.81
N ARG A 67 2.74 0.39 -5.82
CA ARG A 67 3.68 0.12 -6.93
C ARG A 67 5.14 0.04 -6.49
N ARG A 68 5.55 0.80 -5.46
CA ARG A 68 6.92 0.74 -4.92
C ARG A 68 7.26 -0.61 -4.31
N HIS A 69 6.25 -1.37 -3.85
CA HIS A 69 6.45 -2.70 -3.27
C HIS A 69 6.33 -3.83 -4.30
N GLY A 70 6.31 -3.52 -5.60
CA GLY A 70 6.51 -4.47 -6.69
C GLY A 70 5.80 -5.81 -6.52
N HIS A 71 4.59 -5.92 -7.09
CA HIS A 71 3.92 -7.21 -7.34
C HIS A 71 3.07 -7.83 -6.21
N ILE A 72 2.52 -7.04 -5.28
CA ILE A 72 1.54 -7.52 -4.27
C ILE A 72 0.14 -6.91 -4.54
N SER A 73 -0.35 -6.99 -5.78
CA SER A 73 -1.72 -6.51 -6.09
C SER A 73 -2.78 -7.33 -5.33
N GLU A 74 -2.64 -8.66 -5.31
CA GLU A 74 -3.67 -9.57 -4.78
C GLU A 74 -3.96 -9.41 -3.29
N ARG A 75 -2.96 -9.12 -2.45
CA ARG A 75 -3.16 -8.97 -1.00
C ARG A 75 -3.79 -7.63 -0.64
N VAL A 76 -3.45 -6.56 -1.36
CA VAL A 76 -4.01 -5.22 -1.15
C VAL A 76 -5.47 -5.17 -1.62
N ASP A 77 -5.79 -5.86 -2.71
CA ASP A 77 -7.17 -6.01 -3.18
C ASP A 77 -8.03 -6.85 -2.23
N ALA A 78 -7.45 -7.87 -1.60
CA ALA A 78 -8.12 -8.69 -0.59
C ALA A 78 -8.39 -7.91 0.71
N GLU A 79 -7.43 -7.13 1.21
CA GLU A 79 -7.63 -6.28 2.39
C GLU A 79 -8.69 -5.19 2.14
N LYS A 80 -8.71 -4.58 0.95
CA LYS A 80 -9.75 -3.61 0.55
C LYS A 80 -11.16 -4.19 0.67
N LYS A 81 -11.39 -5.42 0.18
CA LYS A 81 -12.69 -6.10 0.29
C LYS A 81 -13.13 -6.36 1.73
N THR A 82 -12.20 -6.60 2.65
CA THR A 82 -12.53 -6.83 4.07
C THR A 82 -12.86 -5.54 4.84
N VAL A 83 -12.26 -4.41 4.46
CA VAL A 83 -12.56 -3.10 5.07
C VAL A 83 -13.89 -2.55 4.55
N ASP A 84 -14.15 -2.70 3.24
CA ASP A 84 -15.41 -2.27 2.63
C ASP A 84 -16.61 -3.09 3.13
N SER A 85 -16.42 -4.38 3.42
CA SER A 85 -17.47 -5.24 4.01
C SER A 85 -17.77 -4.91 5.47
N LYS A 86 -16.77 -4.60 6.30
CA LYS A 86 -17.00 -4.14 7.69
C LYS A 86 -17.76 -2.82 7.74
N THR A 87 -17.43 -1.89 6.84
CA THR A 87 -18.09 -0.58 6.78
C THR A 87 -19.56 -0.69 6.34
N LYS A 88 -19.92 -1.74 5.60
CA LYS A 88 -21.30 -2.01 5.17
C LYS A 88 -22.14 -2.73 6.24
N THR A 89 -21.53 -3.48 7.14
CA THR A 89 -22.22 -4.18 8.24
C THR A 89 -22.45 -3.28 9.45
N GLU A 90 -21.65 -2.23 9.66
CA GLU A 90 -21.86 -1.28 10.78
C GLU A 90 -22.91 -0.20 10.49
N LYS A 91 -23.41 -0.12 9.25
CA LYS A 91 -24.44 0.85 8.82
C LYS A 91 -25.78 0.20 8.44
N SER A 92 -26.02 -1.04 8.88
CA SER A 92 -27.28 -1.75 8.71
C SER A 92 -27.90 -2.18 10.02
#